data_AF-A0A1I6SUG2-F1
#
_entry.id   AF-A0A1I6SUG2-F1
#
_cell.length_a   1.000
_cell.length_b   1.000
_cell.length_c   1.000
_cell.angle_alpha   90.00
_cell.angle_beta   90.00
_cell.angle_gamma   90.00
#
_symmetry.space_group_name_H-M   'P 1'
#
loop_
_entity.id
_entity.type
_entity.pdbx_description
1 polymer ?
#
loop_
_entity_poly.entity_id
_entity_poly.type
_entity_poly.pdbx_seq_one_letter_code
_entity_poly.pdbx_strand_id
1 'polypeptide(L)'
;MNNWFHGKFGVQFIGASQNCSSRTTAMRDDRSGLPAIAKLGLAAACALGLAACVTPQERHALDQNQCYAFGFEPGTDGFAECMMGLHQQRAVAQSNSNLYWQAQLAEQNRRREAQQDLYKVMSLQRTGDARFPVCGASSDGGMDRRTMTWYGPNCRAR
;
A
#
# COMPACT_ATOMS: atom_id res chain seq x y z
N MET A 1 28.16 -32.63 -6.76
CA MET A 1 27.03 -32.75 -7.70
C MET A 1 25.74 -32.52 -6.92
N ASN A 2 24.76 -31.65 -7.22
CA ASN A 2 24.49 -30.70 -8.30
C ASN A 2 23.42 -29.71 -7.74
N ASN A 3 23.73 -28.41 -7.83
CA ASN A 3 22.85 -27.33 -8.30
C ASN A 3 21.73 -26.79 -7.38
N TRP A 4 22.08 -25.74 -6.64
CA TRP A 4 21.14 -24.77 -6.07
C TRP A 4 20.60 -23.85 -7.17
N PHE A 5 19.28 -23.88 -7.43
CA PHE A 5 18.62 -22.88 -8.26
C PHE A 5 18.29 -21.63 -7.44
N HIS A 6 19.03 -20.55 -7.70
CA HIS A 6 18.70 -19.20 -7.28
C HIS A 6 17.53 -18.66 -8.12
N GLY A 7 16.32 -18.65 -7.56
CA GLY A 7 15.18 -17.91 -8.12
C GLY A 7 15.20 -16.46 -7.63
N LYS A 8 15.85 -15.56 -8.39
CA LYS A 8 15.71 -14.10 -8.25
C LYS A 8 14.37 -13.67 -8.87
N PHE A 9 13.28 -13.71 -8.11
CA PHE A 9 12.06 -12.99 -8.47
C PHE A 9 11.53 -12.28 -7.23
N GLY A 10 12.03 -11.07 -6.99
CA GLY A 10 11.42 -10.13 -6.08
C GLY A 10 10.13 -9.62 -6.70
N VAL A 11 8.99 -10.21 -6.33
CA VAL A 11 7.67 -9.64 -6.62
C VAL A 11 7.41 -8.58 -5.56
N GLN A 12 7.55 -7.32 -5.95
CA GLN A 12 7.22 -6.19 -5.11
C GLN A 12 5.69 -6.02 -5.10
N PHE A 13 5.05 -6.53 -4.04
CA PHE A 13 3.62 -6.31 -3.81
C PHE A 13 3.39 -4.84 -3.47
N ILE A 14 3.01 -4.05 -4.48
CA ILE A 14 2.48 -2.70 -4.28
C ILE A 14 1.03 -2.88 -3.81
N GLY A 15 0.81 -2.84 -2.50
CA GLY A 15 -0.51 -2.81 -1.89
C GLY A 15 -1.17 -1.45 -2.16
N ALA A 16 -1.85 -1.31 -3.29
CA ALA A 16 -2.77 -0.21 -3.54
C ALA A 16 -4.20 -0.70 -3.26
N SER A 17 -4.80 -0.18 -2.17
CA SER A 17 -6.24 -0.25 -1.93
C SER A 17 -6.96 0.47 -3.08
N GLN A 18 -7.49 -0.30 -4.01
CA GLN A 18 -8.25 0.22 -5.14
C GLN A 18 -9.72 0.25 -4.75
N ASN A 19 -10.17 1.42 -4.29
CA ASN A 19 -11.57 1.75 -4.15
C ASN A 19 -12.14 1.97 -5.56
N CYS A 20 -13.01 1.07 -6.03
CA CYS A 20 -13.66 1.19 -7.33
C CYS A 20 -14.75 2.27 -7.29
N SER A 21 -14.33 3.53 -7.35
CA SER A 21 -15.21 4.64 -7.68
C SER A 21 -14.71 5.24 -8.98
N SER A 22 -15.51 5.13 -10.03
CA SER A 22 -15.26 5.65 -11.37
C SER A 22 -15.06 7.17 -11.34
N ARG A 23 -13.85 7.63 -11.03
CA ARG A 23 -13.45 9.02 -11.22
C ARG A 23 -12.67 9.08 -12.52
N THR A 24 -13.36 9.49 -13.58
CA THR A 24 -12.80 9.87 -14.88
C THR A 24 -11.81 11.01 -14.68
N THR A 25 -10.57 10.68 -14.33
CA THR A 25 -9.44 11.62 -14.46
C THR A 25 -9.05 11.65 -15.93
N ALA A 26 -9.47 12.71 -16.61
CA ALA A 26 -8.94 13.09 -17.92
C ALA A 26 -7.42 13.24 -17.81
N MET A 27 -6.69 12.22 -18.26
CA MET A 27 -5.24 12.25 -18.39
C MET A 27 -4.88 13.13 -19.58
N ARG A 28 -4.01 14.12 -19.33
CA ARG A 28 -3.50 15.06 -20.33
C ARG A 28 -2.63 14.32 -21.35
N ASP A 29 -2.93 14.54 -22.63
CA ASP A 29 -2.22 14.02 -23.80
C ASP A 29 -0.89 14.77 -23.97
N ASP A 30 0.19 14.27 -23.38
CA ASP A 30 1.56 14.68 -23.73
C ASP A 30 2.06 13.78 -24.86
N ARG A 31 1.96 14.31 -26.09
CA ARG A 31 2.48 13.71 -27.32
C ARG A 31 4.01 13.70 -27.32
N SER A 32 4.59 12.72 -26.64
CA SER A 32 5.97 12.31 -26.85
C SER A 32 5.97 10.83 -27.23
N GLY A 33 6.58 10.52 -28.38
CA GLY A 33 6.49 9.22 -29.04
C GLY A 33 6.99 8.07 -28.17
N LEU A 34 6.07 7.36 -27.53
CA LEU A 34 6.35 6.14 -26.76
C LEU A 34 6.54 4.94 -27.72
N PRO A 35 7.58 4.12 -27.52
CA PRO A 35 7.81 2.92 -28.33
C PRO A 35 6.64 1.93 -28.18
N ALA A 36 6.31 1.20 -29.25
CA ALA A 36 5.15 0.29 -29.31
C ALA A 36 5.05 -0.71 -28.13
N ILE A 37 6.18 -1.05 -27.52
CA ILE A 37 6.31 -1.92 -26.35
C ILE A 37 5.65 -1.30 -25.10
N ALA A 38 5.75 0.02 -24.92
CA ALA A 38 5.13 0.73 -23.81
C ALA A 38 3.59 0.76 -23.93
N LYS A 39 3.06 0.79 -25.17
CA LYS A 39 1.61 0.75 -25.44
C LYS A 39 1.02 -0.62 -25.13
N LEU A 40 1.74 -1.70 -25.45
CA LEU A 40 1.34 -3.08 -25.13
C LEU A 40 1.39 -3.36 -23.62
N GLY A 41 2.41 -2.85 -22.92
CA GLY A 41 2.51 -2.99 -21.46
C GLY A 41 1.37 -2.34 -20.69
N LEU A 42 0.93 -1.14 -21.11
CA LEU A 42 -0.21 -0.46 -20.52
C LEU A 42 -1.53 -1.23 -20.76
N ALA A 43 -1.76 -1.72 -21.97
CA ALA A 43 -2.96 -2.48 -22.32
C ALA A 43 -3.05 -3.80 -21.53
N ALA A 44 -1.93 -4.50 -21.36
CA ALA A 44 -1.86 -5.72 -20.56
C ALA A 44 -2.12 -5.45 -19.07
N ALA A 45 -1.58 -4.36 -18.51
CA ALA A 45 -1.83 -3.98 -17.12
C ALA A 45 -3.32 -3.63 -16.88
N CYS A 46 -3.97 -2.94 -17.83
CA CYS A 46 -5.40 -2.65 -17.76
C CYS A 46 -6.26 -3.92 -17.85
N ALA A 47 -5.92 -4.88 -18.72
CA ALA A 47 -6.66 -6.13 -18.86
C ALA A 47 -6.56 -7.00 -17.59
N LEU A 48 -5.40 -7.02 -16.92
CA LEU A 48 -5.21 -7.75 -15.67
C LEU A 48 -5.89 -7.09 -14.46
N GLY A 49 -6.02 -5.76 -14.46
CA GLY A 49 -6.72 -5.04 -13.40
C GLY A 49 -8.23 -5.31 -13.35
N LEU A 50 -8.86 -5.56 -14.51
CA LEU A 50 -10.30 -5.86 -14.60
C LEU A 50 -10.66 -7.24 -14.06
N ALA A 51 -9.75 -8.21 -14.12
CA ALA A 51 -9.99 -9.57 -13.64
C ALA A 51 -10.06 -9.67 -12.09
N ALA A 52 -9.65 -8.64 -11.36
CA ALA A 52 -9.68 -8.62 -9.89
C ALA A 52 -10.99 -8.04 -9.31
N CYS A 53 -11.85 -7.48 -10.14
CA CYS A 53 -13.07 -6.81 -9.69
C CYS A 53 -14.27 -7.76 -9.75
N VAL A 54 -14.41 -8.62 -8.74
CA VAL A 54 -15.58 -9.50 -8.63
C VAL A 54 -16.77 -8.74 -8.02
N THR A 55 -17.92 -8.80 -8.68
CA THR A 55 -19.12 -8.07 -8.21
C THR A 55 -19.78 -8.78 -7.02
N PRO A 56 -20.56 -8.08 -6.17
CA PRO A 56 -21.29 -8.73 -5.07
C PRO A 56 -22.20 -9.88 -5.52
N GLN A 57 -22.81 -9.75 -6.68
CA GLN A 57 -23.68 -10.76 -7.28
C GLN A 57 -22.90 -11.99 -7.73
N GLU A 58 -21.77 -11.77 -8.39
CA GLU A 58 -20.87 -12.85 -8.81
C GLU A 58 -20.25 -13.56 -7.59
N ARG A 59 -19.88 -12.80 -6.56
CA ARG A 59 -19.47 -13.37 -5.26
C ARG A 59 -20.54 -14.28 -4.67
N HIS A 60 -21.79 -13.82 -4.66
CA HIS A 60 -22.90 -14.60 -4.14
C HIS A 60 -23.11 -15.90 -4.94
N ALA A 61 -23.00 -15.85 -6.26
CA ALA A 61 -23.08 -17.06 -7.10
C ALA A 61 -21.92 -18.03 -6.84
N LEU A 62 -20.70 -17.53 -6.60
CA LEU A 62 -19.55 -18.35 -6.23
C LEU A 62 -19.74 -19.03 -4.86
N ASP A 63 -20.28 -18.29 -3.88
CA ASP A 63 -20.56 -18.84 -2.55
C ASP A 63 -21.66 -19.88 -2.59
N GLN A 64 -22.73 -19.62 -3.35
CA GLN A 64 -23.77 -20.60 -3.61
C GLN A 64 -23.16 -21.87 -4.17
N ASN A 65 -22.36 -21.77 -5.24
CA ASN A 65 -21.68 -22.92 -5.86
C ASN A 65 -20.76 -23.66 -4.89
N GLN A 66 -20.05 -22.97 -3.99
CA GLN A 66 -19.28 -23.62 -2.93
C GLN A 66 -20.18 -24.44 -1.99
N CYS A 67 -21.27 -23.86 -1.51
CA CYS A 67 -22.20 -24.58 -0.63
C CYS A 67 -22.85 -25.78 -1.34
N TYR A 68 -23.21 -25.65 -2.62
CA TYR A 68 -23.65 -26.79 -3.44
C TYR A 68 -22.56 -27.87 -3.53
N ALA A 69 -21.30 -27.48 -3.78
CA ALA A 69 -20.18 -28.42 -3.89
C ALA A 69 -19.86 -29.13 -2.57
N PHE A 70 -20.17 -28.53 -1.41
CA PHE A 70 -20.10 -29.18 -0.11
C PHE A 70 -21.26 -30.15 0.15
N GLY A 71 -22.26 -30.21 -0.73
CA GLY A 71 -23.41 -31.11 -0.64
C GLY A 71 -24.62 -30.51 0.07
N PHE A 72 -24.66 -29.20 0.29
CA PHE A 72 -25.83 -28.53 0.85
C PHE A 72 -26.89 -28.30 -0.23
N GLU A 73 -28.14 -28.70 0.06
CA GLU A 73 -29.26 -28.50 -0.84
C GLU A 73 -29.87 -27.10 -0.63
N PRO A 74 -30.12 -26.32 -1.69
CA PRO A 74 -30.59 -24.95 -1.58
C PRO A 74 -32.00 -24.90 -1.01
N GLY A 75 -32.29 -23.85 -0.25
CA GLY A 75 -33.57 -23.73 0.46
C GLY A 75 -33.65 -24.54 1.76
N THR A 76 -32.56 -25.18 2.17
CA THR A 76 -32.44 -25.79 3.50
C THR A 76 -31.73 -24.86 4.48
N ASP A 77 -31.96 -25.07 5.78
CA ASP A 77 -31.26 -24.34 6.83
C ASP A 77 -29.74 -24.58 6.77
N GLY A 78 -29.30 -25.77 6.38
CA GLY A 78 -27.88 -26.09 6.21
C GLY A 78 -27.21 -25.26 5.11
N PHE A 79 -27.92 -24.97 4.01
CA PHE A 79 -27.41 -24.09 2.97
C PHE A 79 -27.30 -22.64 3.44
N ALA A 80 -28.29 -22.16 4.20
CA ALA A 80 -28.24 -20.82 4.80
C ALA A 80 -27.06 -20.69 5.79
N GLU A 81 -26.82 -21.71 6.61
CA GLU A 81 -25.70 -21.74 7.55
C GLU A 81 -24.35 -21.71 6.82
N CYS A 82 -24.18 -22.51 5.75
CA CYS A 82 -22.98 -22.47 4.92
C CYS A 82 -22.72 -21.06 4.34
N MET A 83 -23.74 -20.45 3.75
CA MET A 83 -23.64 -19.10 3.17
C MET A 83 -23.28 -18.05 4.24
N MET A 84 -23.91 -18.11 5.41
CA MET A 84 -23.57 -17.24 6.54
C MET A 84 -22.14 -17.45 7.03
N GLY A 85 -21.68 -18.70 7.12
CA GLY A 85 -20.31 -19.04 7.52
C GLY A 85 -19.27 -18.47 6.57
N LEU A 86 -19.48 -18.61 5.24
CA LEU A 86 -18.58 -18.03 4.24
C LEU A 86 -18.54 -16.50 4.31
N HIS A 87 -19.68 -15.86 4.54
CA HIS A 87 -19.74 -14.41 4.72
C HIS A 87 -18.97 -13.97 5.97
N GLN A 88 -19.20 -14.63 7.11
CA GLN A 88 -18.50 -14.34 8.37
C GLN A 88 -16.99 -14.55 8.25
N GLN A 89 -16.55 -15.65 7.63
CA GLN A 89 -15.13 -15.94 7.44
C GLN A 89 -14.42 -14.81 6.67
N ARG A 90 -15.08 -14.26 5.63
CA ARG A 90 -14.53 -13.11 4.89
C ARG A 90 -14.54 -11.84 5.71
N ALA A 91 -15.61 -11.56 6.45
CA ALA A 91 -15.66 -10.40 7.34
C ALA A 91 -14.51 -10.44 8.37
N VAL A 92 -14.21 -11.62 8.92
CA VAL A 92 -13.07 -11.84 9.83
C VAL A 92 -11.74 -11.68 9.11
N ALA A 93 -11.57 -12.23 7.90
CA ALA A 93 -10.34 -12.05 7.13
C ALA A 93 -10.08 -10.56 6.80
N GLN A 94 -11.15 -9.84 6.44
CA GLN A 94 -11.08 -8.41 6.15
C GLN A 94 -10.78 -7.60 7.43
N SER A 95 -11.40 -7.90 8.56
CA SER A 95 -11.11 -7.21 9.82
C SER A 95 -9.66 -7.46 10.28
N ASN A 96 -9.19 -8.71 10.21
CA ASN A 96 -7.82 -9.08 10.56
C ASN A 96 -6.79 -8.37 9.67
N SER A 97 -7.02 -8.32 8.36
CA SER A 97 -6.12 -7.60 7.45
C SER A 97 -6.07 -6.09 7.74
N ASN A 98 -7.21 -5.47 8.08
CA ASN A 98 -7.26 -4.06 8.46
C ASN A 98 -6.46 -3.80 9.75
N LEU A 99 -6.63 -4.64 10.77
CA LEU A 99 -5.87 -4.54 12.02
C LEU A 99 -4.35 -4.69 11.80
N TYR A 100 -3.94 -5.66 10.98
CA TYR A 100 -2.53 -5.85 10.61
C TYR A 100 -1.93 -4.58 10.00
N TRP A 101 -2.63 -3.96 9.03
CA TRP A 101 -2.17 -2.74 8.39
C TRP A 101 -2.11 -1.55 9.35
N GLN A 102 -3.09 -1.40 10.24
CA GLN A 102 -3.09 -0.35 11.26
C GLN A 102 -1.88 -0.47 12.20
N ALA A 103 -1.56 -1.68 12.65
CA ALA A 103 -0.40 -1.94 13.50
C ALA A 103 0.93 -1.59 12.79
N GLN A 104 1.06 -1.96 11.51
CA GLN A 104 2.24 -1.63 10.72
C GLN A 104 2.41 -0.12 10.52
N LEU A 105 1.33 0.61 10.25
CA LEU A 105 1.37 2.06 10.08
C LEU A 105 1.76 2.78 11.38
N ALA A 106 1.22 2.35 12.52
CA ALA A 106 1.57 2.92 13.82
C ALA A 106 3.08 2.76 14.12
N GLU A 107 3.66 1.60 13.82
CA GLU A 107 5.10 1.38 13.96
C GLU A 107 5.93 2.29 13.03
N GLN A 108 5.52 2.41 11.77
CA GLN A 108 6.21 3.31 10.83
C GLN A 108 6.15 4.77 11.28
N ASN A 109 5.01 5.24 11.79
CA ASN A 109 4.86 6.58 12.32
C ASN A 109 5.80 6.82 13.50
N ARG A 110 5.84 5.89 14.47
CA ARG A 110 6.77 5.95 15.61
C ARG A 110 8.23 6.04 15.18
N ARG A 111 8.65 5.24 14.20
CA ARG A 111 10.03 5.28 13.67
C ARG A 111 10.35 6.61 13.01
N ARG A 112 9.42 7.15 12.22
CA ARG A 112 9.58 8.46 11.55
C ARG A 112 9.69 9.59 12.57
N GLU A 113 8.86 9.57 13.61
CA GLU A 113 8.91 10.55 14.71
C GLU A 113 10.26 10.47 15.44
N ALA A 114 10.71 9.28 15.85
CA ALA A 114 12.01 9.10 16.50
C ALA A 114 13.18 9.57 15.62
N GLN A 115 13.11 9.33 14.31
CA GLN A 115 14.12 9.82 13.36
C GLN A 115 14.12 11.34 13.24
N GLN A 116 12.93 11.97 13.22
CA GLN A 116 12.82 13.43 13.21
C GLN A 116 13.39 14.05 14.49
N ASP A 117 13.09 13.47 15.66
CA ASP A 117 13.63 13.94 16.94
C ASP A 117 15.15 13.81 17.00
N LEU A 118 15.70 12.71 16.49
CA LEU A 118 17.15 12.55 16.33
C LEU A 118 17.74 13.68 15.46
N TYR A 119 17.12 13.98 14.32
CA TYR A 119 17.59 15.02 13.42
C TYR A 119 17.53 16.41 14.04
N LYS A 120 16.48 16.70 14.83
CA LYS A 120 16.39 17.94 15.63
C LYS A 120 17.59 18.06 16.56
N VAL A 121 17.83 17.06 17.41
CA VAL A 121 18.93 17.06 18.38
C VAL A 121 20.28 17.19 17.68
N MET A 122 20.55 16.43 16.62
CA MET A 122 21.81 16.50 15.88
C MET A 122 22.05 17.89 15.25
N SER A 123 21.01 18.50 14.67
CA SER A 123 21.13 19.82 14.06
C SER A 123 21.45 20.91 15.09
N LEU A 124 20.87 20.81 16.31
CA LEU A 124 21.15 21.71 17.42
C LEU A 124 22.56 21.53 17.98
N GLN A 125 23.05 20.29 18.06
CA GLN A 125 24.42 20.00 18.52
C GLN A 125 25.48 20.58 17.58
N ARG A 126 25.16 20.77 16.30
CA ARG A 126 26.08 21.34 15.29
C ARG A 126 26.00 22.85 15.19
N THR A 127 25.17 23.50 16.01
CA THR A 127 25.08 24.97 16.01
C THR A 127 26.44 25.58 16.34
N GLY A 128 26.86 26.55 15.53
CA GLY A 128 28.18 27.19 15.63
C GLY A 128 29.31 26.49 14.87
N ASP A 129 29.10 25.26 14.38
CA ASP A 129 30.09 24.58 13.54
C ASP A 129 29.97 25.01 12.08
N ALA A 130 30.96 25.75 11.58
CA ALA A 130 30.97 26.27 10.22
C ALA A 130 31.06 25.17 9.14
N ARG A 131 31.44 23.94 9.50
CA ARG A 131 31.57 22.81 8.57
C ARG A 131 30.22 22.30 8.03
N PHE A 132 29.13 22.52 8.77
CA PHE A 132 27.79 22.06 8.38
C PHE A 132 26.95 23.23 7.87
N PRO A 133 26.29 23.16 6.70
CA PRO A 133 25.42 24.25 6.23
C PRO A 133 24.21 24.46 7.16
N VAL A 134 23.62 25.67 7.15
CA VAL A 134 22.38 25.96 7.90
C VAL A 134 21.23 25.18 7.29
N CYS A 135 20.43 24.51 8.13
CA CYS A 135 19.24 23.79 7.69
C CYS A 135 18.25 24.74 7.01
N GLY A 136 17.63 24.28 5.92
CA GLY A 136 16.66 25.04 5.14
C GLY A 136 15.63 24.12 4.48
N ALA A 137 14.76 24.70 3.65
CA ALA A 137 13.68 23.96 2.98
C ALA A 137 14.16 22.82 2.07
N SER A 138 15.41 22.88 1.62
CA SER A 138 16.05 21.85 0.80
C SER A 138 16.78 20.76 1.60
N SER A 139 16.78 20.81 2.93
CA SER A 139 17.49 19.82 3.76
C SER A 139 16.67 18.52 3.92
N ASP A 140 17.35 17.37 4.02
CA ASP A 140 16.76 16.01 4.15
C ASP A 140 16.06 15.71 5.50
N GLY A 141 15.47 16.72 6.13
CA GLY A 141 14.75 16.61 7.40
C GLY A 141 13.39 17.29 7.35
N GLY A 142 13.17 18.26 8.22
CA GLY A 142 11.88 18.96 8.32
C GLY A 142 12.00 20.31 9.00
N MET A 143 10.87 21.00 9.09
CA MET A 143 10.73 22.21 9.90
C MET A 143 9.91 21.90 11.14
N ASP A 144 10.40 22.29 12.31
CA ASP A 144 9.58 22.31 13.51
C ASP A 144 8.58 23.47 13.42
N ARG A 145 7.29 23.14 13.38
CA ARG A 145 6.22 24.13 13.18
C ARG A 145 6.01 25.05 14.39
N ARG A 146 6.54 24.70 15.57
CA ARG A 146 6.42 25.54 16.77
C ARG A 146 7.50 26.61 16.82
N THR A 147 8.73 26.23 16.50
CA THR A 147 9.90 27.12 16.54
C THR A 147 10.21 27.73 15.17
N MET A 148 9.57 27.26 14.09
CA MET A 148 9.84 27.62 12.69
C MET A 148 11.30 27.38 12.28
N THR A 149 11.98 26.44 12.95
CA THR A 149 13.39 26.09 12.70
C THR A 149 13.49 24.83 11.86
N TRP A 150 14.29 24.87 10.81
CA TRP A 150 14.65 23.69 10.01
C TRP A 150 15.66 22.80 10.76
N TYR A 151 15.53 21.50 10.59
CA TYR A 151 16.43 20.47 11.13
C TYR A 151 16.68 19.38 10.07
N GLY A 152 17.79 18.64 10.21
CA GLY A 152 18.14 17.60 9.25
C GLY A 152 19.43 16.85 9.58
N PRO A 153 19.74 15.78 8.84
CA PRO A 153 20.83 14.87 9.15
C PRO A 153 22.22 15.49 8.92
N ASN A 154 22.38 16.40 7.95
CA ASN A 154 23.66 16.93 7.49
C ASN A 154 23.73 18.47 7.53
N CYS A 155 22.96 19.09 8.42
CA CYS A 155 22.92 20.54 8.56
C CYS A 155 22.89 20.94 10.05
N ARG A 156 23.14 22.22 10.31
CA ARG A 156 23.06 22.82 11.64
C ARG A 156 21.81 23.70 11.77
N ALA A 157 21.27 23.79 12.98
CA ALA A 157 20.24 24.78 13.28
C ALA A 157 20.81 26.20 13.14
N ARG A 158 19.93 27.16 12.87
CA ARG A 158 20.29 28.58 12.80
C ARG A 158 20.61 29.11 14.19
#